data_AF-A0A959QSU5-F1
#
_entry.id   AF-A0A959QSU5-F1
#
_cell.length_a   1.000
_cell.length_b   1.000
_cell.length_c   1.000
_cell.angle_alpha   90.00
_cell.angle_beta   90.00
_cell.angle_gamma   90.00
#
_symmetry.space_group_name_H-M   'P 1'
#
loop_
_entity.id
_entity.type
_entity.pdbx_description
1 polymer ?
#
loop_
_entity_poly.entity_id
_entity_poly.type
_entity_poly.pdbx_seq_one_letter_code
_entity_poly.pdbx_strand_id
1 'polypeptide(L)'
;MPEILEHERLEAVNRFLLLDYDKSNEFQDIVNFAAELCGTPVALITLLDKEVNWVKVRTGIDAPAMPRETSFCQYTIQNDSLTIIPDALEDSRFDNNPLVHEPPNVRFYAGAPLTLKNGLRMGSLCLFDGKPNNISTMQQKALTVMARQVTFLMELELSYQVLAENLKTLEEKNESLKNIAHMQSHDIRQPLTSIMGLINIIKDDNYIADKEKLILLEEAATDLDNKIHSIVEETGVNR
;
A
#
# COMPACT_ATOMS: atom_id res chain seq x y z
N MET A 1 18.97 7.16 16.99
CA MET A 1 17.59 7.54 16.64
C MET A 1 16.70 7.30 17.85
N PRO A 2 15.72 8.17 18.19
CA PRO A 2 14.80 7.93 19.30
C PRO A 2 13.98 6.64 19.12
N GLU A 3 13.60 5.97 20.21
CA GLU A 3 12.90 4.67 20.18
C GLU A 3 11.55 4.72 19.45
N ILE A 4 10.75 5.77 19.69
CA ILE A 4 9.48 6.01 18.99
C ILE A 4 9.68 6.13 17.48
N LEU A 5 10.74 6.83 17.06
CA LEU A 5 11.05 7.02 15.64
C LEU A 5 11.53 5.71 14.98
N GLU A 6 12.23 4.83 15.71
CA GLU A 6 12.55 3.48 15.23
C GLU A 6 11.31 2.61 15.09
N HIS A 7 10.35 2.70 16.02
CA HIS A 7 9.09 1.97 15.91
C HIS A 7 8.31 2.36 14.65
N GLU A 8 8.08 3.65 14.43
CA GLU A 8 7.39 4.16 13.23
C GLU A 8 8.11 3.78 11.94
N ARG A 9 9.45 3.81 11.95
CA ARG A 9 10.28 3.38 10.82
C ARG A 9 10.09 1.89 10.54
N LEU A 10 10.11 1.04 11.57
CA LEU A 10 9.93 -0.41 11.40
C LEU A 10 8.52 -0.75 10.90
N GLU A 11 7.49 -0.07 11.39
CA GLU A 11 6.13 -0.24 10.84
C GLU A 11 6.07 0.14 9.37
N ALA A 12 6.71 1.26 9.00
CA ALA A 12 6.83 1.62 7.60
C ALA A 12 7.58 0.53 6.81
N VAL A 13 8.65 -0.05 7.36
CA VAL A 13 9.48 -1.05 6.64
C VAL A 13 8.62 -2.25 6.33
N ASN A 14 7.87 -2.72 7.31
CA ASN A 14 6.95 -3.85 7.17
C ASN A 14 5.87 -3.57 6.11
N ARG A 15 5.27 -2.38 6.08
CA ARG A 15 4.29 -2.01 5.05
C ARG A 15 4.89 -2.12 3.65
N PHE A 16 6.08 -1.58 3.45
CA PHE A 16 6.74 -1.67 2.15
C PHE A 16 7.11 -3.12 1.86
N LEU A 17 7.72 -3.88 2.78
CA LEU A 17 8.15 -5.27 2.55
C LEU A 17 7.05 -6.19 2.00
N LEU A 18 5.78 -5.92 2.34
CA LEU A 18 4.61 -6.66 1.84
C LEU A 18 4.22 -6.34 0.39
N LEU A 19 4.75 -5.27 -0.19
CA LEU A 19 4.49 -4.90 -1.57
C LEU A 19 5.32 -5.76 -2.54
N ASP A 20 4.65 -6.22 -3.59
CA ASP A 20 5.20 -6.99 -4.72
C ASP A 20 5.98 -6.09 -5.72
N TYR A 21 6.83 -5.17 -5.25
CA TYR A 21 7.55 -4.24 -6.15
C TYR A 21 8.72 -4.87 -6.92
N ASP A 22 9.13 -6.09 -6.56
CA ASP A 22 10.13 -6.90 -7.28
C ASP A 22 9.70 -7.30 -8.71
N LYS A 23 8.45 -7.01 -9.11
CA LYS A 23 7.92 -7.23 -10.46
C LYS A 23 8.10 -6.05 -11.42
N SER A 24 8.66 -4.94 -10.97
CA SER A 24 8.82 -3.73 -11.79
C SER A 24 10.24 -3.63 -12.34
N ASN A 25 10.35 -3.55 -13.67
CA ASN A 25 11.63 -3.39 -14.36
C ASN A 25 12.31 -2.07 -13.95
N GLU A 26 11.51 -1.09 -13.52
CA GLU A 26 11.91 0.25 -13.13
C GLU A 26 12.93 0.25 -11.98
N PHE A 27 12.74 -0.55 -10.94
CA PHE A 27 13.73 -0.63 -9.85
C PHE A 27 15.00 -1.35 -10.30
N GLN A 28 14.87 -2.38 -11.13
CA GLN A 28 16.04 -3.10 -11.66
C GLN A 28 16.88 -2.21 -12.57
N ASP A 29 16.24 -1.38 -13.41
CA ASP A 29 16.90 -0.40 -14.26
C ASP A 29 17.68 0.63 -13.42
N ILE A 30 17.09 1.14 -12.33
CA ILE A 30 17.78 2.05 -11.41
C ILE A 30 19.02 1.39 -10.79
N VAL A 31 18.88 0.14 -10.31
CA VAL A 31 20.00 -0.59 -9.70
C VAL A 31 21.12 -0.86 -10.70
N ASN A 32 20.78 -1.32 -11.90
CA ASN A 32 21.75 -1.58 -12.97
C ASN A 32 22.46 -0.29 -13.39
N PHE A 33 21.71 0.80 -13.59
CA PHE A 33 22.28 2.09 -13.96
C PHE A 33 23.16 2.67 -12.84
N ALA A 34 22.79 2.51 -11.57
CA ALA A 34 23.61 2.95 -10.45
C ALA A 34 24.96 2.22 -10.40
N ALA A 35 24.96 0.90 -10.62
CA ALA A 35 26.18 0.10 -10.70
C ALA A 35 27.08 0.53 -11.88
N GLU A 36 26.49 0.67 -13.08
CA GLU A 36 27.21 1.07 -14.29
C GLU A 36 27.80 2.49 -14.15
N LEU A 37 26.98 3.46 -13.73
CA LEU A 37 27.38 4.85 -13.56
C LEU A 37 28.52 5.03 -12.56
N CYS A 38 28.54 4.22 -11.49
CA CYS A 38 29.55 4.30 -10.43
C CYS A 38 30.74 3.35 -10.66
N GLY A 39 30.68 2.50 -11.68
CA GLY A 39 31.72 1.50 -11.97
C GLY A 39 31.88 0.47 -10.85
N THR A 40 30.82 0.15 -10.13
CA THR A 40 30.83 -0.80 -9.02
C THR A 40 30.20 -2.13 -9.43
N PRO A 41 30.73 -3.29 -9.00
CA PRO A 41 30.19 -4.58 -9.39
C PRO A 41 28.83 -4.88 -8.75
N VAL A 42 28.51 -4.25 -7.60
CA VAL A 42 27.28 -4.52 -6.85
C VAL A 42 26.52 -3.22 -6.59
N ALA A 43 25.22 -3.24 -6.83
CA ALA A 43 24.26 -2.24 -6.39
C ALA A 43 22.97 -2.91 -5.92
N LEU A 44 22.34 -2.32 -4.89
CA LEU A 44 21.19 -2.89 -4.18
C LEU A 44 20.18 -1.80 -3.81
N ILE A 45 18.91 -2.16 -3.85
CA ILE A 45 17.86 -1.49 -3.07
C ILE A 45 17.55 -2.37 -1.87
N THR A 46 17.74 -1.84 -0.68
CA THR A 46 17.55 -2.57 0.57
C THR A 46 16.56 -1.88 1.50
N LEU A 47 15.91 -2.68 2.34
CA LEU A 47 15.05 -2.23 3.44
C LEU A 47 15.55 -2.83 4.74
N LEU A 48 15.81 -1.96 5.72
CA LEU A 48 16.45 -2.34 6.96
C LEU A 48 15.40 -2.56 8.05
N ASP A 49 15.06 -3.82 8.29
CA ASP A 49 14.20 -4.23 9.41
C ASP A 49 15.00 -4.25 10.73
N LYS A 50 14.41 -4.74 11.82
CA LYS A 50 15.01 -4.79 13.15
C LYS A 50 16.27 -5.64 13.18
N GLU A 51 16.24 -6.81 12.55
CA GLU A 51 17.33 -7.80 12.59
C GLU A 51 17.93 -8.08 11.20
N VAL A 52 17.20 -7.72 10.14
CA VAL A 52 17.50 -8.14 8.77
C VAL A 52 17.55 -6.93 7.84
N ASN A 53 18.58 -6.89 7.01
CA ASN A 53 18.65 -6.04 5.83
C ASN A 53 18.12 -6.81 4.63
N TRP A 54 16.86 -6.57 4.27
CA TRP A 54 16.20 -7.22 3.15
C TRP A 54 16.67 -6.62 1.84
N VAL A 55 17.14 -7.45 0.92
CA VAL A 55 17.61 -7.04 -0.40
C VAL A 55 16.46 -7.23 -1.39
N LYS A 56 15.78 -6.13 -1.72
CA LYS A 56 14.60 -6.16 -2.58
C LYS A 56 14.97 -6.21 -4.06
N VAL A 57 15.99 -5.47 -4.47
CA VAL A 57 16.48 -5.44 -5.85
C VAL A 57 18.00 -5.44 -5.82
N ARG A 58 18.63 -6.20 -6.73
CA ARG A 58 20.07 -6.43 -6.69
C ARG A 58 20.68 -6.66 -8.06
N THR A 59 21.96 -6.33 -8.17
CA THR A 59 22.83 -6.76 -9.25
C THR A 59 24.20 -7.12 -8.68
N GLY A 60 24.90 -8.08 -9.28
CA GLY A 60 26.26 -8.48 -8.88
C GLY A 60 26.39 -9.33 -7.61
N ILE A 61 25.29 -9.64 -6.92
CA ILE A 61 25.26 -10.56 -5.78
C ILE A 61 23.93 -11.31 -5.72
N ASP A 62 23.95 -12.56 -5.28
CA ASP A 62 22.73 -13.33 -4.99
C ASP A 62 22.57 -13.57 -3.49
N ALA A 63 22.18 -12.51 -2.79
CA ALA A 63 21.87 -12.53 -1.37
C ALA A 63 20.52 -11.80 -1.16
N PRO A 64 19.43 -12.53 -0.87
CA PRO A 64 18.11 -11.90 -0.68
C PRO A 64 17.98 -11.16 0.66
N ALA A 65 18.84 -11.47 1.62
CA ALA A 65 18.84 -10.87 2.94
C ALA A 65 20.25 -10.95 3.56
N MET A 66 20.55 -10.01 4.46
CA MET A 66 21.76 -9.99 5.26
C MET A 66 21.42 -9.62 6.71
N PRO A 67 22.18 -10.07 7.72
CA PRO A 67 22.02 -9.57 9.09
C PRO A 67 22.16 -8.04 9.14
N ARG A 68 21.30 -7.36 9.91
CA ARG A 68 21.39 -5.90 10.12
C ARG A 68 22.73 -5.53 10.74
N GLU A 69 23.17 -6.29 11.73
CA GLU A 69 24.39 -6.03 12.52
C GLU A 69 25.64 -5.89 11.65
N THR A 70 25.74 -6.68 10.57
CA THR A 70 26.88 -6.64 9.65
C THR A 70 26.65 -5.68 8.48
N SER A 71 25.44 -5.16 8.30
CA SER A 71 25.07 -4.34 7.15
C SER A 71 25.59 -2.90 7.25
N PHE A 72 26.26 -2.46 6.19
CA PHE A 72 26.65 -1.06 6.01
C PHE A 72 25.44 -0.10 5.96
N CYS A 73 24.27 -0.61 5.56
CA CYS A 73 23.04 0.18 5.44
C CYS A 73 22.58 0.75 6.79
N GLN A 74 22.98 0.13 7.91
CA GLN A 74 22.66 0.64 9.25
C GLN A 74 23.27 2.02 9.50
N TYR A 75 24.42 2.31 8.89
CA TYR A 75 25.05 3.64 8.98
C TYR A 75 24.40 4.62 8.01
N THR A 76 23.94 4.14 6.85
CA THR A 76 23.25 4.99 5.87
C THR A 76 21.94 5.54 6.41
N ILE A 77 21.12 4.72 7.06
CA ILE A 77 19.82 5.18 7.59
C ILE A 77 19.93 6.14 8.79
N GLN A 78 21.14 6.34 9.34
CA GLN A 78 21.39 7.29 10.42
C GLN A 78 21.69 8.71 9.90
N ASN A 79 21.97 8.86 8.60
CA ASN A 79 22.37 10.11 7.98
C ASN A 79 21.29 10.62 7.01
N ASP A 80 21.15 11.94 6.88
CA ASP A 80 20.23 12.56 5.90
C ASP A 80 20.84 12.58 4.50
N SER A 81 22.17 12.45 4.42
CA SER A 81 22.96 12.50 3.20
C SER A 81 23.53 11.14 2.85
N LEU A 82 24.11 11.07 1.65
CA LEU A 82 24.90 9.95 1.18
C LEU A 82 25.99 9.58 2.22
N THR A 83 26.12 8.29 2.49
CA THR A 83 27.21 7.71 3.29
C THR A 83 28.24 7.12 2.32
N ILE A 84 29.49 7.56 2.39
CA ILE A 84 30.59 7.06 1.55
C ILE A 84 31.70 6.53 2.45
N ILE A 85 32.14 5.30 2.19
CA ILE A 85 33.27 4.64 2.82
C ILE A 85 34.23 4.26 1.70
N PRO A 86 35.31 5.04 1.50
CA PRO A 86 36.27 4.79 0.43
C PRO A 86 36.99 3.45 0.55
N ASP A 87 37.32 3.08 1.79
CA ASP A 87 37.93 1.81 2.16
C ASP A 87 37.50 1.37 3.57
N ALA A 88 36.81 0.24 3.67
CA ALA A 88 36.28 -0.31 4.91
C ALA A 88 37.37 -0.90 5.80
N LEU A 89 38.55 -1.23 5.27
CA LEU A 89 39.70 -1.63 6.09
C LEU A 89 40.38 -0.46 6.81
N GLU A 90 40.12 0.78 6.38
CA GLU A 90 40.64 1.99 7.02
C GLU A 90 39.64 2.61 8.01
N ASP A 91 38.46 2.02 8.15
CA ASP A 91 37.36 2.54 8.95
C ASP A 91 37.08 1.62 10.15
N SER A 92 37.40 2.11 11.34
CA SER A 92 37.34 1.35 12.59
C SER A 92 35.96 0.79 12.94
N ARG A 93 34.89 1.29 12.30
CA ARG A 93 33.53 0.73 12.46
C ARG A 93 33.40 -0.67 11.88
N PHE A 94 34.34 -1.09 11.03
CA PHE A 94 34.29 -2.36 10.31
C PHE A 94 35.44 -3.31 10.65
N ASP A 95 36.25 -2.99 11.67
CA ASP A 95 37.42 -3.80 12.08
C ASP A 95 37.08 -5.27 12.34
N ASN A 96 35.87 -5.57 12.84
CA ASN A 96 35.40 -6.93 13.10
C ASN A 96 34.21 -7.34 12.20
N ASN A 97 33.97 -6.62 11.10
CA ASN A 97 32.81 -6.91 10.25
C ASN A 97 33.14 -8.07 9.28
N PRO A 98 32.37 -9.18 9.32
CA PRO A 98 32.61 -10.32 8.44
C PRO A 98 32.55 -9.97 6.95
N LEU A 99 31.72 -9.01 6.54
CA LEU A 99 31.59 -8.62 5.13
C LEU A 99 32.87 -7.98 4.57
N VAL A 100 33.77 -7.49 5.43
CA VAL A 100 35.06 -6.90 5.04
C VAL A 100 36.16 -7.96 4.97
N HIS A 101 36.22 -8.85 5.97
CA HIS A 101 37.31 -9.83 6.12
C HIS A 101 37.05 -11.17 5.44
N GLU A 102 35.79 -11.51 5.20
CA GLU A 102 35.35 -12.70 4.49
C GLU A 102 34.67 -12.31 3.16
N PRO A 103 34.54 -13.23 2.18
CA PRO A 103 33.78 -12.96 0.97
C PRO A 103 32.40 -12.34 1.30
N PRO A 104 32.03 -11.19 0.70
CA PRO A 104 32.56 -10.65 -0.55
C PRO A 104 33.77 -9.71 -0.43
N ASN A 105 34.37 -9.57 0.75
CA ASN A 105 35.52 -8.71 1.03
C ASN A 105 35.27 -7.24 0.66
N VAL A 106 34.15 -6.67 1.15
CA VAL A 106 33.76 -5.29 0.91
C VAL A 106 34.86 -4.34 1.32
N ARG A 107 35.28 -3.49 0.38
CA ARG A 107 36.25 -2.41 0.58
C ARG A 107 35.59 -1.06 0.40
N PHE A 108 34.89 -0.85 -0.70
CA PHE A 108 34.17 0.40 -0.93
C PHE A 108 32.69 0.24 -0.65
N TYR A 109 32.07 1.27 -0.06
CA TYR A 109 30.62 1.37 0.07
C TYR A 109 30.15 2.80 -0.19
N ALA A 110 29.05 2.94 -0.93
CA ALA A 110 28.28 4.18 -0.97
C ALA A 110 26.79 3.89 -0.83
N GLY A 111 26.10 4.59 0.07
CA GLY A 111 24.68 4.37 0.36
C GLY A 111 23.91 5.68 0.42
N ALA A 112 22.85 5.78 -0.38
CA ALA A 112 21.89 6.88 -0.32
C ALA A 112 20.63 6.41 0.43
N PRO A 113 20.18 7.13 1.47
CA PRO A 113 19.03 6.72 2.27
C PRO A 113 17.73 6.82 1.48
N LEU A 114 16.89 5.79 1.56
CA LEU A 114 15.51 5.81 1.03
C LEU A 114 14.62 6.50 2.05
N THR A 115 14.33 7.78 1.83
CA THR A 115 13.66 8.65 2.80
C THR A 115 12.25 8.96 2.34
N LEU A 116 11.26 8.52 3.13
CA LEU A 116 9.84 8.79 2.89
C LEU A 116 9.52 10.28 3.08
N LYS A 117 8.36 10.71 2.59
CA LYS A 117 7.88 12.10 2.78
C LYS A 117 7.77 12.54 4.23
N ASN A 118 7.53 11.61 5.16
CA ASN A 118 7.47 11.89 6.59
C ASN A 118 8.85 11.91 7.27
N GLY A 119 9.94 11.77 6.51
CA GLY A 119 11.32 11.81 7.01
C GLY A 119 11.86 10.47 7.52
N LEU A 120 11.06 9.40 7.52
CA LEU A 120 11.53 8.07 7.91
C LEU A 120 12.45 7.48 6.85
N ARG A 121 13.56 6.87 7.29
CA ARG A 121 14.57 6.25 6.42
C ARG A 121 14.43 4.73 6.44
N MET A 122 14.00 4.17 5.33
CA MET A 122 13.56 2.78 5.26
C MET A 122 14.72 1.80 5.06
N GLY A 123 15.75 2.26 4.36
CA GLY A 123 16.89 1.47 3.93
C GLY A 123 17.72 2.32 2.98
N SER A 124 18.30 1.71 1.94
CA SER A 124 19.21 2.43 1.05
C SER A 124 19.18 1.93 -0.38
N LEU A 125 19.42 2.86 -1.32
CA LEU A 125 20.05 2.54 -2.59
C LEU A 125 21.56 2.57 -2.35
N CYS A 126 22.21 1.41 -2.37
CA CYS A 126 23.63 1.32 -2.04
C CYS A 126 24.42 0.51 -3.06
N LEU A 127 25.71 0.79 -3.12
CA LEU A 127 26.71 0.12 -3.93
C LEU A 127 27.84 -0.34 -3.04
N PHE A 128 28.51 -1.40 -3.46
CA PHE A 128 29.79 -1.77 -2.87
C PHE A 128 30.72 -2.45 -3.88
N ASP A 129 32.01 -2.46 -3.54
CA ASP A 129 33.07 -3.08 -4.32
C ASP A 129 34.07 -3.78 -3.38
N GLY A 130 34.74 -4.82 -3.89
CA GLY A 130 35.83 -5.51 -3.21
C GLY A 130 37.18 -4.79 -3.32
N LYS A 131 37.21 -3.57 -3.89
CA LYS A 131 38.39 -2.70 -3.97
C LYS A 131 38.06 -1.31 -3.43
N PRO A 132 39.04 -0.58 -2.86
CA PRO A 132 38.86 0.82 -2.50
C PRO A 132 38.44 1.64 -3.73
N ASN A 133 37.53 2.58 -3.53
CA ASN A 133 37.01 3.40 -4.62
C ASN A 133 36.56 4.77 -4.09
N ASN A 134 36.32 5.70 -5.01
CA ASN A 134 35.70 6.98 -4.69
C ASN A 134 34.82 7.42 -5.85
N ILE A 135 33.70 8.07 -5.53
CA ILE A 135 32.73 8.53 -6.52
C ILE A 135 32.78 10.06 -6.65
N SER A 136 32.74 10.54 -7.89
CA SER A 136 32.69 11.96 -8.22
C SER A 136 31.44 12.63 -7.65
N THR A 137 31.49 13.95 -7.47
CA THR A 137 30.34 14.74 -7.02
C THR A 137 29.11 14.56 -7.93
N MET A 138 29.30 14.28 -9.23
CA MET A 138 28.21 13.99 -10.14
C MET A 138 27.55 12.64 -9.83
N GLN A 139 28.36 11.59 -9.62
CA GLN A 139 27.85 10.26 -9.23
C GLN A 139 27.13 10.32 -7.88
N GLN A 140 27.66 11.05 -6.90
CA GLN A 140 27.00 11.26 -5.60
C GLN A 140 25.63 11.93 -5.74
N LYS A 141 25.54 12.98 -6.57
CA LYS A 141 24.27 13.65 -6.88
C LYS A 141 23.30 12.70 -7.58
N ALA A 142 23.78 11.93 -8.56
CA ALA A 142 22.97 10.96 -9.28
C ALA A 142 22.39 9.89 -8.35
N LEU A 143 23.19 9.33 -7.45
CA LEU A 143 22.73 8.37 -6.43
C LEU A 143 21.66 8.95 -5.52
N THR A 144 21.85 10.18 -5.06
CA THR A 144 20.86 10.88 -4.23
C THR A 144 19.55 11.09 -4.98
N VAL A 145 19.61 11.45 -6.26
CA VAL A 145 18.42 11.61 -7.12
C VAL A 145 17.75 10.26 -7.35
N MET A 146 18.51 9.20 -7.66
CA MET A 146 17.97 7.86 -7.86
C MET A 146 17.30 7.32 -6.60
N ALA A 147 17.90 7.49 -5.42
CA ALA A 147 17.28 7.09 -4.15
C ALA A 147 15.93 7.79 -3.89
N ARG A 148 15.83 9.07 -4.28
CA ARG A 148 14.56 9.81 -4.24
C ARG A 148 13.54 9.25 -5.23
N GLN A 149 13.96 8.86 -6.44
CA GLN A 149 13.07 8.23 -7.42
C GLN A 149 12.59 6.85 -6.95
N VAL A 150 13.47 6.03 -6.38
CA VAL A 150 13.10 4.75 -5.76
C VAL A 150 12.03 4.97 -4.70
N THR A 151 12.26 5.91 -3.78
CA THR A 151 11.29 6.22 -2.73
C THR A 151 9.96 6.70 -3.31
N PHE A 152 9.99 7.56 -4.32
CA PHE A 152 8.79 8.04 -5.00
C PHE A 152 7.98 6.89 -5.63
N LEU A 153 8.65 5.98 -6.35
CA LEU A 153 8.01 4.81 -6.95
C LEU A 153 7.40 3.88 -5.90
N MET A 154 8.11 3.64 -4.79
CA MET A 154 7.59 2.84 -3.68
C MET A 154 6.32 3.46 -3.07
N GLU A 155 6.33 4.77 -2.79
CA GLU A 155 5.16 5.48 -2.26
C GLU A 155 3.98 5.49 -3.25
N LEU A 156 4.27 5.60 -4.55
CA LEU A 156 3.27 5.55 -5.60
C LEU A 156 2.60 4.18 -5.66
N GLU A 157 3.38 3.10 -5.63
CA GLU A 157 2.86 1.73 -5.62
C GLU A 157 1.97 1.46 -4.40
N LEU A 158 2.42 1.88 -3.22
CA LEU A 158 1.61 1.77 -2.00
C LEU A 158 0.29 2.54 -2.12
N SER A 159 0.34 3.77 -2.65
CA SER A 159 -0.84 4.61 -2.84
C SER A 159 -1.81 3.99 -3.85
N TYR A 160 -1.30 3.38 -4.91
CA TYR A 160 -2.11 2.69 -5.92
C TYR A 160 -2.84 1.48 -5.33
N GLN A 161 -2.16 0.66 -4.52
CA GLN A 161 -2.78 -0.49 -3.87
C GLN A 161 -3.88 -0.09 -2.88
N VAL A 162 -3.62 0.92 -2.05
CA VAL A 162 -4.62 1.47 -1.12
C VAL A 162 -5.82 2.03 -1.89
N LEU A 163 -5.59 2.71 -3.02
CA LEU A 163 -6.67 3.22 -3.86
C LEU A 163 -7.50 2.09 -4.46
N ALA A 164 -6.86 1.03 -4.97
CA ALA A 164 -7.54 -0.12 -5.56
C ALA A 164 -8.41 -0.86 -4.53
N GLU A 165 -7.92 -1.04 -3.30
CA GLU A 165 -8.68 -1.66 -2.20
C GLU A 165 -9.89 -0.82 -1.79
N ASN A 166 -9.72 0.51 -1.72
CA ASN A 166 -10.81 1.42 -1.43
C ASN A 166 -11.89 1.41 -2.52
N LEU A 167 -11.50 1.36 -3.80
CA LEU A 167 -12.43 1.26 -4.92
C LEU A 167 -13.25 -0.02 -4.84
N LYS A 168 -12.60 -1.16 -4.60
CA LYS A 168 -13.28 -2.45 -4.43
C LYS A 168 -14.30 -2.39 -3.28
N THR A 169 -13.89 -1.87 -2.13
CA THR A 169 -14.78 -1.71 -0.97
C THR A 169 -15.97 -0.81 -1.29
N LEU A 170 -15.75 0.26 -2.06
CA LEU A 170 -16.80 1.19 -2.48
C LEU A 170 -17.79 0.53 -3.45
N GLU A 171 -17.29 -0.28 -4.39
CA GLU A 171 -18.11 -1.07 -5.32
C GLU A 171 -18.99 -2.08 -4.56
N GLU A 172 -18.42 -2.82 -3.61
CA GLU A 172 -19.16 -3.77 -2.76
C GLU A 172 -20.28 -3.08 -1.97
N LYS A 173 -20.01 -1.90 -1.40
CA LYS A 173 -21.03 -1.10 -0.70
C LYS A 173 -22.12 -0.60 -1.65
N ASN A 174 -21.75 -0.12 -2.84
CA ASN A 174 -22.71 0.36 -3.83
C ASN A 174 -23.64 -0.76 -4.33
N GLU A 175 -23.12 -1.96 -4.57
CA GLU A 175 -23.94 -3.10 -4.95
C GLU A 175 -24.88 -3.55 -3.82
N SER A 176 -24.39 -3.53 -2.57
CA SER A 176 -25.25 -3.77 -1.40
C SER A 176 -26.42 -2.78 -1.33
N LEU A 177 -26.14 -1.48 -1.53
CA LEU A 177 -27.19 -0.44 -1.54
C LEU A 177 -28.20 -0.64 -2.69
N LYS A 178 -27.74 -1.01 -3.89
CA LYS A 178 -28.65 -1.32 -5.02
C LYS A 178 -29.54 -2.52 -4.71
N ASN A 179 -28.99 -3.57 -4.09
CA ASN A 179 -29.74 -4.76 -3.71
C ASN A 179 -30.83 -4.42 -2.68
N ILE A 180 -30.49 -3.60 -1.68
CA ILE A 180 -31.47 -3.10 -0.70
C ILE A 180 -32.57 -2.29 -1.41
N ALA A 181 -32.21 -1.33 -2.25
CA ALA A 181 -33.19 -0.51 -2.98
C ALA A 181 -34.11 -1.36 -3.88
N HIS A 182 -33.56 -2.38 -4.55
CA HIS A 182 -34.35 -3.30 -5.39
C HIS A 182 -35.33 -4.13 -4.54
N MET A 183 -34.88 -4.68 -3.41
CA MET A 183 -35.73 -5.43 -2.48
C MET A 183 -36.88 -4.57 -1.93
N GLN A 184 -36.55 -3.36 -1.48
CA GLN A 184 -37.55 -2.40 -0.99
C GLN A 184 -38.57 -2.00 -2.06
N SER A 185 -38.15 -1.84 -3.32
CA SER A 185 -39.06 -1.52 -4.43
C SER A 185 -40.06 -2.65 -4.71
N HIS A 186 -39.63 -3.90 -4.64
CA HIS A 186 -40.52 -5.06 -4.82
C HIS A 186 -41.58 -5.10 -3.71
N ASP A 187 -41.12 -4.94 -2.48
CA ASP A 187 -41.93 -4.98 -1.26
C ASP A 187 -43.00 -3.88 -1.21
N ILE A 188 -42.72 -2.70 -1.78
CA ILE A 188 -43.70 -1.62 -1.93
C ILE A 188 -44.67 -1.89 -3.10
N ARG A 189 -44.17 -2.45 -4.20
CA ARG A 189 -44.96 -2.63 -5.44
C ARG A 189 -46.09 -3.63 -5.25
N GLN A 190 -45.88 -4.69 -4.47
CA GLN A 190 -46.87 -5.74 -4.27
C GLN A 190 -48.19 -5.22 -3.66
N PRO A 191 -48.20 -4.59 -2.46
CA PRO A 191 -49.44 -4.06 -1.90
C PRO A 191 -50.02 -2.91 -2.73
N LEU A 192 -49.18 -2.06 -3.35
CA LEU A 192 -49.65 -1.02 -4.28
C LEU A 192 -50.40 -1.60 -5.48
N THR A 193 -49.91 -2.71 -6.05
CA THR A 193 -50.57 -3.40 -7.17
C THR A 193 -51.93 -3.94 -6.75
N SER A 194 -52.03 -4.50 -5.53
CA SER A 194 -53.30 -4.96 -4.95
C SER A 194 -54.30 -3.82 -4.77
N ILE A 195 -53.86 -2.68 -4.21
CA ILE A 195 -54.67 -1.47 -4.06
C ILE A 195 -55.18 -0.98 -5.42
N MET A 196 -54.29 -0.85 -6.41
CA MET A 196 -54.65 -0.41 -7.76
C MET A 196 -55.64 -1.37 -8.44
N GLY A 197 -55.44 -2.69 -8.28
CA GLY A 197 -56.35 -3.69 -8.82
C GLY A 197 -57.76 -3.57 -8.24
N LEU A 198 -57.88 -3.42 -6.92
CA LEU A 198 -59.16 -3.23 -6.23
C LEU A 198 -59.84 -1.91 -6.62
N ILE A 199 -59.08 -0.81 -6.71
CA ILE A 199 -59.61 0.49 -7.18
C ILE A 199 -60.18 0.37 -8.59
N ASN A 200 -59.49 -0.33 -9.51
CA ASN A 200 -59.97 -0.51 -10.88
C ASN A 200 -61.27 -1.31 -10.93
N ILE A 201 -61.43 -2.33 -10.07
CA ILE A 201 -62.68 -3.09 -9.95
C ILE A 201 -63.81 -2.20 -9.42
N ILE A 202 -63.51 -1.36 -8.42
CA ILE A 202 -64.50 -0.44 -7.83
C ILE A 202 -64.95 0.64 -8.82
N LYS A 203 -64.06 1.06 -9.73
CA LYS A 203 -64.34 2.08 -10.75
C LYS A 203 -65.17 1.59 -11.94
N ASP A 204 -65.41 0.28 -12.08
CA ASP A 204 -66.23 -0.25 -13.18
C ASP A 204 -67.71 0.17 -12.97
N ASP A 205 -68.32 0.78 -13.98
CA ASP A 205 -69.63 1.47 -13.90
C ASP A 205 -70.79 0.55 -13.44
N ASN A 206 -70.58 -0.77 -13.49
CA ASN A 206 -71.55 -1.78 -13.08
C ASN A 206 -71.27 -2.44 -11.72
N TYR A 207 -70.26 -1.98 -10.97
CA TYR A 207 -69.87 -2.62 -9.71
C TYR A 207 -70.33 -1.84 -8.47
N ILE A 208 -71.12 -2.51 -7.61
CA ILE A 208 -71.47 -2.00 -6.27
C ILE A 208 -70.47 -2.59 -5.29
N ALA A 209 -69.62 -1.76 -4.70
CA ALA A 209 -68.63 -2.19 -3.73
C ALA A 209 -69.30 -2.89 -2.53
N ASP A 210 -68.97 -4.17 -2.36
CA ASP A 210 -69.28 -4.90 -1.14
C ASP A 210 -68.29 -4.54 -0.02
N LYS A 211 -68.70 -4.79 1.22
CA LYS A 211 -67.86 -4.52 2.40
C LYS A 211 -66.56 -5.32 2.37
N GLU A 212 -66.56 -6.47 1.72
CA GLU A 212 -65.43 -7.39 1.62
C GLU A 212 -64.27 -6.78 0.81
N LYS A 213 -64.54 -6.17 -0.34
CA LYS A 213 -63.50 -5.49 -1.14
C LYS A 213 -62.97 -4.22 -0.49
N LEU A 214 -63.79 -3.51 0.29
CA LEU A 214 -63.33 -2.36 1.07
C LEU A 214 -62.38 -2.79 2.20
N ILE A 215 -62.67 -3.90 2.88
CA ILE A 215 -61.78 -4.50 3.88
C ILE A 215 -60.46 -4.93 3.22
N LEU A 216 -60.50 -5.59 2.05
CA LEU A 216 -59.29 -6.02 1.35
C LEU A 216 -58.41 -4.82 0.90
N LEU A 217 -59.03 -3.69 0.56
CA LEU A 217 -58.32 -2.45 0.23
C LEU A 217 -57.63 -1.86 1.47
N GLU A 218 -58.33 -1.85 2.61
CA GLU A 218 -57.81 -1.40 3.90
C GLU A 218 -56.64 -2.28 4.37
N GLU A 219 -56.75 -3.61 4.20
CA GLU A 219 -55.68 -4.56 4.50
C GLU A 219 -54.45 -4.31 3.62
N ALA A 220 -54.62 -4.13 2.30
CA ALA A 220 -53.51 -3.85 1.41
C ALA A 220 -52.85 -2.48 1.68
N ALA A 221 -53.62 -1.47 2.08
CA ALA A 221 -53.10 -0.17 2.50
C ALA A 221 -52.33 -0.25 3.82
N THR A 222 -52.83 -1.04 4.78
CA THR A 222 -52.17 -1.28 6.07
C THR A 222 -50.87 -2.06 5.88
N ASP A 223 -50.87 -3.06 4.99
CA ASP A 223 -49.66 -3.83 4.64
C ASP A 223 -48.59 -2.93 4.02
N LEU A 224 -48.98 -2.03 3.10
CA LEU A 224 -48.06 -1.04 2.53
C LEU A 224 -47.47 -0.10 3.61
N ASP A 225 -48.29 0.41 4.52
CA ASP A 225 -47.84 1.32 5.58
C ASP A 225 -46.88 0.64 6.57
N ASN A 226 -47.20 -0.61 6.97
CA ASN A 226 -46.31 -1.44 7.79
C ASN A 226 -44.96 -1.68 7.08
N LYS A 227 -45.00 -1.94 5.77
CA LYS A 227 -43.80 -2.19 4.99
C LYS A 227 -42.94 -0.93 4.84
N ILE A 228 -43.55 0.24 4.66
CA ILE A 228 -42.85 1.53 4.66
C ILE A 228 -42.23 1.82 6.03
N HIS A 229 -42.97 1.60 7.13
CA HIS A 229 -42.44 1.76 8.49
C HIS A 229 -41.22 0.88 8.75
N SER A 230 -41.29 -0.41 8.38
CA SER A 230 -40.17 -1.35 8.51
C SER A 230 -38.93 -0.88 7.73
N ILE A 231 -39.11 -0.33 6.53
CA ILE A 231 -38.01 0.20 5.70
C ILE A 231 -37.36 1.44 6.34
N VAL A 232 -38.16 2.34 6.92
CA VAL A 232 -37.68 3.56 7.57
C VAL A 232 -36.93 3.24 8.87
N GLU A 233 -37.36 2.22 9.62
CA GLU A 233 -36.66 1.74 10.82
C GLU A 233 -35.30 1.10 10.48
N GLU A 234 -35.23 0.31 9.40
CA GLU A 234 -33.99 -0.35 8.96
C GLU A 234 -32.94 0.63 8.39
N THR A 235 -33.37 1.74 7.78
CA THR A 235 -32.48 2.73 7.15
C THR A 235 -31.88 3.74 8.13
N GLY A 236 -32.26 3.70 9.42
CA GLY A 236 -31.62 4.48 10.48
C GLY A 236 -31.83 6.00 10.40
N VAL A 237 -32.80 6.48 9.63
CA VAL A 237 -33.05 7.92 9.42
C VAL A 237 -33.61 8.64 10.66
N ASN A 238 -33.83 7.94 11.77
CA ASN A 238 -34.28 8.50 13.05
C ASN A 238 -33.23 8.37 14.17
N ARG A 239 -31.99 8.81 13.92
CA ARG A 239 -31.04 9.22 14.97
C ARG A 239 -30.26 10.47 14.59
#